data_AF-A0AAW3MQS2-F1
#
_entry.id   AF-A0AAW3MQS2-F1
#
_cell.length_a   1.000
_cell.length_b   1.000
_cell.length_c   1.000
_cell.angle_alpha   90.00
_cell.angle_beta   90.00
_cell.angle_gamma   90.00
#
_symmetry.space_group_name_H-M   'P 1'
#
loop_
_entity.id
_entity.type
_entity.pdbx_description
1 polymer ?
#
loop_
_entity_poly.entity_id
_entity_poly.type
_entity_poly.pdbx_seq_one_letter_code
_entity_poly.pdbx_strand_id
1 'polypeptide(L)'
;MPPPNNPWNSLEIVKLVLGVLTPLSVACLGWLVARRLKRLELVQWTNQKLIEKRLALYDAVAPLLNQLLCFYTWIGHWKDISPDDVIRAKRELDRTFHIYRYLFGDDVYDAYHTYIHALFETHTGAGQDARIRSLIEAPNGDRTKHGTYAWNPAWYERFATANVVDGAEVRAHYTRLMEVLRVSLGANR
;
A
#
# COMPACT_ATOMS: atom_id res chain seq x y z
N MET A 1 -29.71 -3.44 -85.59
CA MET A 1 -28.60 -3.88 -84.73
C MET A 1 -28.84 -3.32 -83.34
N PRO A 2 -29.06 -4.16 -82.31
CA PRO A 2 -29.13 -3.69 -80.93
C PRO A 2 -27.77 -3.11 -80.51
N PRO A 3 -27.73 -2.03 -79.71
CA PRO A 3 -26.47 -1.47 -79.25
C PRO A 3 -25.73 -2.51 -78.41
N PRO A 4 -24.38 -2.54 -78.44
CA PRO A 4 -23.61 -3.47 -77.62
C PRO A 4 -23.96 -3.22 -76.15
N ASN A 5 -24.43 -4.26 -75.46
CA ASN A 5 -24.58 -4.24 -74.01
C ASN A 5 -23.21 -3.93 -73.43
N ASN A 6 -23.03 -2.71 -72.91
CA ASN A 6 -21.79 -2.31 -72.28
C ASN A 6 -21.61 -3.21 -71.04
N PRO A 7 -20.59 -4.10 -70.98
CA PRO A 7 -20.34 -4.94 -69.82
C PRO A 7 -20.08 -4.06 -68.58
N TRP A 8 -19.62 -2.83 -68.79
CA TRP A 8 -19.53 -1.80 -67.77
C TRP A 8 -20.86 -1.09 -67.55
N ASN A 9 -21.87 -1.83 -67.09
CA ASN A 9 -23.07 -1.23 -66.53
C ASN A 9 -22.76 -0.74 -65.10
N SER A 10 -23.32 0.40 -64.69
CA SER A 10 -23.16 0.98 -63.35
C SER A 10 -23.38 -0.04 -62.22
N LEU A 11 -24.21 -1.05 -62.46
CA LEU A 11 -24.50 -2.13 -61.52
C LEU A 11 -23.31 -3.09 -61.27
N GLU A 12 -22.50 -3.40 -62.28
CA GLU A 12 -21.32 -4.26 -62.10
C GLU A 12 -20.20 -3.54 -61.36
N ILE A 13 -20.02 -2.24 -61.64
CA ILE A 13 -19.09 -1.37 -60.93
C ILE A 13 -19.46 -1.31 -59.44
N VAL A 14 -20.75 -1.12 -59.13
CA VAL A 14 -21.24 -1.09 -57.74
C VAL A 14 -21.00 -2.42 -57.02
N LYS A 15 -21.26 -3.57 -57.68
CA LYS A 15 -21.01 -4.88 -57.09
C LYS A 15 -19.53 -5.12 -56.78
N LEU A 16 -18.64 -4.70 -57.68
CA LEU A 16 -17.20 -4.84 -57.49
C LEU A 16 -16.69 -3.93 -56.36
N VAL A 17 -17.18 -2.69 -56.32
CA VAL A 17 -16.88 -1.76 -55.22
C VAL A 17 -17.37 -2.33 -53.89
N LEU A 18 -18.61 -2.79 -53.79
CA LEU A 18 -19.14 -3.40 -52.56
C LEU A 18 -18.36 -4.66 -52.14
N GLY A 19 -17.96 -5.49 -53.11
CA GLY A 19 -17.18 -6.70 -52.87
C GLY A 19 -15.79 -6.42 -52.27
N VAL A 20 -15.18 -5.28 -52.60
CA VAL A 20 -13.90 -4.83 -52.02
C VAL A 20 -14.12 -4.03 -50.72
N LEU A 21 -15.15 -3.19 -50.66
CA LEU A 21 -15.40 -2.33 -49.50
C LEU A 21 -15.81 -3.12 -48.26
N THR A 22 -16.53 -4.22 -48.43
CA THR A 22 -16.97 -5.09 -47.33
C THR A 22 -15.79 -5.69 -46.54
N PRO A 23 -14.84 -6.44 -47.15
CA PRO A 23 -13.68 -6.98 -46.42
C PRO A 23 -12.77 -5.87 -45.87
N LEU A 24 -12.61 -4.74 -46.57
CA LEU A 24 -11.85 -3.59 -46.05
C LEU A 24 -12.52 -2.97 -44.82
N SER A 25 -13.84 -2.85 -44.81
CA SER A 25 -14.59 -2.31 -43.68
C SER A 25 -14.49 -3.22 -42.47
N VAL A 26 -14.63 -4.54 -42.67
CA VAL A 26 -14.45 -5.55 -41.62
C VAL A 26 -13.02 -5.53 -41.08
N ALA A 27 -12.00 -5.45 -41.94
CA ALA A 27 -10.61 -5.35 -41.53
C ALA A 27 -10.32 -4.06 -40.74
N CYS A 28 -10.85 -2.92 -41.18
CA CYS A 28 -10.72 -1.64 -40.50
C CYS A 28 -11.38 -1.68 -39.10
N LEU A 29 -12.62 -2.16 -39.01
CA LEU A 29 -13.32 -2.32 -37.74
C LEU A 29 -12.59 -3.29 -36.81
N GLY A 30 -12.14 -4.45 -37.33
CA GLY A 30 -11.36 -5.42 -36.57
C GLY A 30 -10.08 -4.82 -36.01
N TRP A 31 -9.35 -4.05 -36.81
CA TRP A 31 -8.13 -3.35 -36.37
C TRP A 31 -8.42 -2.30 -35.28
N LEU A 32 -9.49 -1.50 -35.45
CA LEU A 32 -9.90 -0.50 -34.46
C LEU A 32 -10.25 -1.17 -33.12
N VAL A 33 -11.06 -2.23 -33.15
CA VAL A 33 -11.44 -2.99 -31.96
C VAL A 33 -10.21 -3.62 -31.31
N ALA A 34 -9.37 -4.31 -32.07
CA ALA A 34 -8.14 -4.93 -31.55
C ALA A 34 -7.21 -3.91 -30.89
N ARG A 35 -7.06 -2.72 -31.49
CA ARG A 35 -6.24 -1.64 -30.92
C ARG A 35 -6.82 -1.12 -29.60
N ARG A 36 -8.14 -1.00 -29.49
CA ARG A 36 -8.81 -0.57 -28.25
C ARG A 36 -8.68 -1.63 -27.16
N LEU A 37 -8.90 -2.90 -27.50
CA LEU A 37 -8.76 -4.02 -26.56
C LEU A 37 -7.34 -4.11 -26.00
N LYS A 38 -6.31 -4.07 -26.87
CA LYS A 38 -4.90 -4.08 -26.41
C LYS A 38 -4.57 -2.93 -25.45
N ARG A 39 -5.16 -1.74 -25.66
CA ARG A 39 -4.93 -0.60 -24.76
C ARG A 39 -5.57 -0.82 -23.39
N LEU A 40 -6.78 -1.39 -23.36
CA LEU A 40 -7.46 -1.72 -22.11
C LEU A 40 -6.72 -2.81 -21.34
N GLU A 41 -6.28 -3.86 -22.05
CA GLU A 41 -5.48 -4.95 -21.50
C GLU A 41 -4.18 -4.43 -20.87
N LEU A 42 -3.47 -3.53 -21.55
CA LEU A 42 -2.24 -2.93 -21.01
C LEU A 42 -2.50 -2.18 -19.71
N VAL A 43 -3.56 -1.35 -19.65
CA VAL A 43 -3.92 -0.59 -18.45
C VAL A 43 -4.31 -1.53 -17.30
N GLN A 44 -5.10 -2.57 -17.59
CA GLN A 44 -5.46 -3.59 -16.61
C GLN A 44 -4.23 -4.31 -16.07
N TRP A 45 -3.32 -4.71 -16.95
CA TRP A 45 -2.09 -5.39 -16.58
C TRP A 45 -1.17 -4.51 -15.72
N THR A 46 -0.97 -3.24 -16.08
CA THR A 46 -0.14 -2.32 -15.28
C THR A 46 -0.75 -2.09 -13.90
N ASN A 47 -2.07 -1.94 -13.82
CA ASN A 47 -2.77 -1.77 -12.53
C ASN A 47 -2.66 -3.02 -11.68
N GLN A 48 -2.84 -4.20 -12.26
CA GLN A 48 -2.66 -5.47 -11.55
C GLN A 48 -1.24 -5.59 -10.98
N LYS A 49 -0.22 -5.29 -11.76
CA LYS A 49 1.18 -5.35 -11.28
C LYS A 49 1.47 -4.35 -10.18
N LEU A 50 0.88 -3.17 -10.25
CA LEU A 50 0.99 -2.17 -9.19
C LEU A 50 0.29 -2.64 -7.90
N ILE A 51 -0.92 -3.20 -8.00
CA ILE A 51 -1.65 -3.75 -6.86
C ILE A 51 -0.88 -4.93 -6.24
N GLU A 52 -0.35 -5.85 -7.05
CA GLU A 52 0.49 -6.96 -6.58
C GLU A 52 1.69 -6.45 -5.76
N LYS A 53 2.35 -5.38 -6.21
CA LYS A 53 3.46 -4.77 -5.46
C LYS A 53 3.01 -4.11 -4.17
N ARG A 54 1.89 -3.37 -4.18
CA ARG A 54 1.34 -2.77 -2.95
C ARG A 54 0.93 -3.83 -1.94
N LEU A 55 0.35 -4.94 -2.40
CA LEU A 55 -0.03 -6.06 -1.54
C LEU A 55 1.19 -6.72 -0.90
N ALA A 56 2.24 -6.97 -1.67
CA ALA A 56 3.49 -7.52 -1.14
C ALA A 56 4.13 -6.60 -0.08
N LEU A 57 4.03 -5.27 -0.24
CA LEU A 57 4.46 -4.33 0.78
C LEU A 57 3.56 -4.36 2.01
N TYR A 58 2.25 -4.43 1.81
CA TYR A 58 1.28 -4.57 2.90
C TYR A 58 1.60 -5.81 3.77
N ASP A 59 1.85 -6.96 3.14
CA ASP A 59 2.20 -8.20 3.83
C ASP A 59 3.50 -8.08 4.65
N ALA A 60 4.42 -7.22 4.21
CA ALA A 60 5.66 -6.95 4.93
C ALA A 60 5.48 -5.97 6.11
N VAL A 61 4.70 -4.89 5.93
CA VAL A 61 4.58 -3.82 6.95
C VAL A 61 3.48 -4.07 7.97
N ALA A 62 2.37 -4.74 7.60
CA ALA A 62 1.23 -4.92 8.48
C ALA A 62 1.57 -5.70 9.77
N PRO A 63 2.37 -6.79 9.73
CA PRO A 63 2.79 -7.47 10.95
C PRO A 63 3.60 -6.56 11.90
N LEU A 64 4.49 -5.73 11.35
CA LEU A 64 5.32 -4.80 12.12
C LEU A 64 4.47 -3.67 12.74
N LEU A 65 3.51 -3.12 11.99
CA LEU A 65 2.57 -2.13 12.51
C LEU A 65 1.72 -2.72 13.64
N ASN A 66 1.24 -3.96 13.48
CA ASN A 66 0.49 -4.64 14.52
C ASN A 66 1.36 -4.97 15.75
N GLN A 67 2.63 -5.31 15.54
CA GLN A 67 3.59 -5.51 16.62
C GLN A 67 3.73 -4.24 17.48
N LEU A 68 3.88 -3.07 16.84
CA LEU A 68 3.87 -1.79 17.55
C LEU A 68 2.54 -1.58 18.29
N LEU A 69 1.40 -1.79 17.63
CA LEU A 69 0.09 -1.67 18.28
C LEU A 69 0.00 -2.52 19.55
N CYS A 70 0.34 -3.80 19.47
CA CYS A 70 0.33 -4.73 20.60
C CYS A 70 1.21 -4.22 21.75
N PHE A 71 2.43 -3.77 21.44
CA PHE A 71 3.37 -3.28 22.44
C PHE A 71 2.88 -2.03 23.19
N TYR A 72 2.30 -1.06 22.49
CA TYR A 72 1.85 0.19 23.10
C TYR A 72 0.50 0.07 23.82
N THR A 73 -0.32 -0.91 23.46
CA THR A 73 -1.66 -1.09 24.05
C THR A 73 -1.75 -2.24 25.05
N TRP A 74 -0.66 -2.97 25.30
CA TRP A 74 -0.58 -4.08 26.25
C TRP A 74 -1.54 -5.23 25.93
N ILE A 75 -1.80 -5.47 24.64
CA ILE A 75 -2.70 -6.54 24.16
C ILE A 75 -1.95 -7.53 23.25
N GLY A 76 -2.53 -8.71 23.07
CA GLY A 76 -1.98 -9.74 22.18
C GLY A 76 -0.65 -10.28 22.69
N HIS A 77 0.34 -10.37 21.79
CA HIS A 77 1.66 -10.94 22.06
C HIS A 77 2.66 -9.91 22.61
N TRP A 78 2.19 -8.84 23.26
CA TRP A 78 3.06 -7.75 23.73
C TRP A 78 4.20 -8.21 24.65
N LYS A 79 3.98 -9.30 25.40
CA LYS A 79 4.97 -9.88 26.32
C LYS A 79 6.18 -10.45 25.59
N ASP A 80 6.02 -10.79 24.31
CA ASP A 80 7.07 -11.35 23.45
C ASP A 80 7.83 -10.26 22.68
N ILE A 81 7.45 -9.00 22.83
CA ILE A 81 8.03 -7.86 22.11
C ILE A 81 8.97 -7.10 23.04
N SER A 82 10.27 -7.19 22.79
CA SER A 82 11.27 -6.43 23.54
C SER A 82 11.40 -4.98 23.05
N PRO A 83 11.94 -4.06 23.86
CA PRO A 83 12.25 -2.70 23.39
C PRO A 83 13.19 -2.66 22.17
N ASP A 84 14.11 -3.63 22.03
CA ASP A 84 14.93 -3.77 20.82
C ASP A 84 14.09 -4.11 19.58
N ASP A 85 13.09 -4.99 19.74
CA ASP A 85 12.16 -5.34 18.65
C ASP A 85 11.35 -4.15 18.19
N VAL A 86 10.91 -3.30 19.13
CA VAL A 86 10.15 -2.07 18.84
C VAL A 86 10.99 -1.10 18.00
N ILE A 87 12.25 -0.86 18.39
CA ILE A 87 13.16 0.02 17.65
C ILE A 87 13.48 -0.56 16.26
N ARG A 88 13.71 -1.88 16.19
CA ARG A 88 13.95 -2.57 14.91
C ARG A 88 12.74 -2.49 13.99
N ALA A 89 11.53 -2.73 14.50
CA ALA A 89 10.29 -2.61 13.73
C ALA A 89 10.11 -1.19 13.19
N LYS A 90 10.33 -0.15 14.02
CA LYS A 90 10.30 1.25 13.57
C LYS A 90 11.28 1.50 12.42
N ARG A 91 12.55 1.09 12.57
CA ARG A 91 13.58 1.30 11.54
C ARG A 91 13.21 0.62 10.23
N GLU A 92 12.68 -0.60 10.29
CA GLU A 92 12.29 -1.35 9.11
C GLU A 92 11.06 -0.75 8.42
N LEU A 93 10.08 -0.30 9.21
CA LEU A 93 8.93 0.46 8.70
C LEU A 93 9.37 1.77 8.05
N ASP A 94 10.20 2.56 8.73
CA ASP A 94 10.71 3.84 8.20
C ASP A 94 11.44 3.62 6.88
N ARG A 95 12.34 2.63 6.84
CA ARG A 95 13.07 2.24 5.62
C ARG A 95 12.10 1.91 4.49
N THR A 96 11.10 1.09 4.76
CA THR A 96 10.14 0.61 3.75
C THR A 96 9.27 1.76 3.24
N PHE A 97 8.67 2.56 4.12
CA PHE A 97 7.82 3.68 3.72
C PHE A 97 8.60 4.79 3.00
N HIS A 98 9.87 5.02 3.31
CA HIS A 98 10.70 5.98 2.57
C HIS A 98 11.09 5.47 1.19
N ILE A 99 11.47 4.20 1.03
CA ILE A 99 11.82 3.61 -0.27
C ILE A 99 10.60 3.60 -1.20
N TYR A 100 9.45 3.20 -0.68
CA TYR A 100 8.24 3.00 -1.48
C TYR A 100 7.23 4.13 -1.36
N ARG A 101 7.65 5.32 -0.90
CA ARG A 101 6.77 6.48 -0.70
C ARG A 101 5.87 6.75 -1.90
N TYR A 102 6.46 6.81 -3.09
CA TYR A 102 5.77 7.13 -4.34
C TYR A 102 4.91 5.99 -4.88
N LEU A 103 4.98 4.79 -4.30
CA LEU A 103 4.10 3.69 -4.67
C LEU A 103 2.75 3.81 -3.97
N PHE A 104 2.69 4.47 -2.81
CA PHE A 104 1.45 4.79 -2.10
C PHE A 104 1.01 6.25 -2.35
N GLY A 105 -0.21 6.59 -1.95
CA GLY A 105 -0.65 7.98 -1.93
C GLY A 105 -0.01 8.74 -0.75
N ASP A 106 0.00 10.08 -0.85
CA ASP A 106 0.52 10.93 0.23
C ASP A 106 -0.25 10.74 1.55
N ASP A 107 -1.54 10.39 1.46
CA ASP A 107 -2.42 10.09 2.61
C ASP A 107 -1.92 8.92 3.47
N VAL A 108 -1.37 7.88 2.83
CA VAL A 108 -0.76 6.74 3.52
C VAL A 108 0.47 7.18 4.29
N TYR A 109 1.32 7.99 3.65
CA TYR A 109 2.56 8.46 4.25
C TYR A 109 2.28 9.39 5.45
N ASP A 110 1.31 10.29 5.32
CA ASP A 110 0.91 11.21 6.39
C ASP A 110 0.29 10.46 7.58
N ALA A 111 -0.57 9.47 7.31
CA ALA A 111 -1.14 8.62 8.36
C ALA A 111 -0.06 7.79 9.08
N TYR A 112 0.93 7.29 8.32
CA TYR A 112 2.07 6.57 8.87
C TYR A 112 2.91 7.46 9.79
N HIS A 113 3.26 8.66 9.34
CA HIS A 113 4.01 9.62 10.14
C HIS A 113 3.27 10.02 11.40
N THR A 114 1.97 10.28 11.29
CA THR A 114 1.12 10.58 12.45
C THR A 114 1.18 9.45 13.49
N TYR A 115 1.04 8.19 13.04
CA TYR A 115 1.12 7.03 13.90
C TYR A 115 2.51 6.89 14.56
N ILE A 116 3.59 6.97 13.78
CA ILE A 116 4.95 6.81 14.31
C ILE A 116 5.34 7.94 15.26
N HIS A 117 4.96 9.19 14.98
CA HIS A 117 5.23 10.30 15.89
C HIS A 117 4.40 10.22 17.19
N ALA A 118 3.22 9.61 17.18
CA ALA A 118 2.49 9.32 18.41
C ALA A 118 3.26 8.30 19.29
N LEU A 119 3.90 7.32 18.67
CA LEU A 119 4.61 6.25 19.37
C LEU A 119 6.04 6.60 19.76
N PHE A 120 6.74 7.43 19.01
CA PHE A 120 8.17 7.67 19.20
C PHE A 120 8.52 9.14 19.36
N GLU A 121 9.44 9.41 20.27
CA GLU A 121 10.15 10.67 20.35
C GLU A 121 11.34 10.59 19.38
N THR A 122 11.21 11.30 18.26
CA THR A 122 12.22 11.41 17.21
C THR A 122 13.10 12.64 17.42
N HIS A 123 14.29 12.67 16.81
CA HIS A 123 15.26 13.78 16.92
C HIS A 123 15.88 13.96 18.32
N THR A 124 16.17 12.86 18.99
CA THR A 124 16.80 12.80 20.33
C THR A 124 18.30 13.16 20.32
N GLY A 125 18.92 13.26 19.15
CA GLY A 125 20.32 13.66 18.96
C GLY A 125 20.97 12.95 17.77
N ALA A 126 22.10 13.48 17.28
CA ALA A 126 22.83 12.83 16.20
C ALA A 126 23.37 11.46 16.65
N GLY A 127 23.04 10.40 15.91
CA GLY A 127 23.46 9.03 16.23
C GLY A 127 22.69 8.36 17.37
N GLN A 128 21.68 9.01 17.94
CA GLN A 128 20.83 8.43 18.98
C GLN A 128 19.57 7.83 18.40
N ASP A 129 19.12 6.74 19.02
CA ASP A 129 17.86 6.10 18.67
C ASP A 129 16.66 6.92 19.12
N ALA A 130 15.56 6.75 18.39
CA ALA A 130 14.27 7.28 18.80
C ALA A 130 13.86 6.65 20.13
N ARG A 131 13.25 7.43 21.02
CA ARG A 131 12.77 6.93 22.31
C ARG A 131 11.31 6.49 22.19
N ILE A 132 10.98 5.42 22.89
CA ILE A 132 9.67 4.78 22.94
C ILE A 132 8.76 5.62 23.85
N ARG A 133 7.69 6.22 23.32
CA ARG A 133 6.71 7.00 24.11
C ARG A 133 5.72 6.07 24.81
N SER A 134 6.19 5.38 25.84
CA SER A 134 5.37 4.48 26.64
C SER A 134 5.86 4.42 28.09
N LEU A 135 5.00 3.95 28.99
CA LEU A 135 5.34 3.72 30.39
C LEU A 135 5.92 2.33 30.57
N ILE A 136 7.09 2.15 31.19
CA ILE A 136 7.68 0.81 31.43
C ILE A 136 6.77 -0.06 32.30
N GLU A 137 6.12 0.56 33.28
CA GLU A 137 5.13 -0.03 34.18
C GLU A 137 3.84 0.78 34.10
N ALA A 138 2.71 0.09 34.01
CA ALA A 138 1.37 0.66 33.97
C ALA A 138 0.39 -0.29 34.68
N PRO A 139 -0.83 0.16 35.02
CA PRO A 139 -1.81 -0.68 35.73
C PRO A 139 -2.16 -1.99 35.01
N ASN A 140 -1.96 -2.05 33.70
CA ASN A 140 -2.21 -3.21 32.85
C ASN A 140 -0.97 -4.12 32.64
N GLY A 141 0.22 -3.73 33.10
CA GLY A 141 1.40 -4.57 32.99
C GLY A 141 2.73 -3.92 33.38
N ASP A 142 3.74 -4.76 33.57
CA ASP A 142 5.11 -4.36 33.84
C ASP A 142 6.03 -5.07 32.83
N ARG A 143 6.71 -4.30 31.97
CA ARG A 143 7.58 -4.87 30.93
C ARG A 143 8.86 -5.51 31.49
N THR A 144 9.24 -5.16 32.70
CA THR A 144 10.43 -5.72 33.36
C THR A 144 10.18 -7.09 33.96
N LYS A 145 8.91 -7.39 34.31
CA LYS A 145 8.52 -8.62 35.02
C LYS A 145 7.67 -9.57 34.17
N HIS A 146 6.79 -9.04 33.32
CA HIS A 146 5.81 -9.85 32.59
C HIS A 146 6.26 -10.22 31.17
N GLY A 147 7.35 -9.62 30.68
CA GLY A 147 7.93 -9.97 29.39
C GLY A 147 8.53 -11.39 29.40
N THR A 148 8.52 -12.06 28.26
CA THR A 148 9.15 -13.39 28.07
C THR A 148 10.65 -13.29 27.78
N TYR A 149 11.20 -12.07 27.75
CA TYR A 149 12.60 -11.74 27.53
C TYR A 149 13.29 -11.28 28.81
N ALA A 150 14.62 -11.39 28.85
CA ALA A 150 15.42 -10.83 29.94
C ALA A 150 15.48 -9.30 29.81
N TRP A 151 15.10 -8.59 30.87
CA TRP A 151 15.16 -7.13 30.89
C TRP A 151 16.61 -6.64 30.85
N ASN A 152 16.95 -5.82 29.85
CA ASN A 152 18.22 -5.11 29.80
C ASN A 152 18.09 -3.74 30.49
N PRO A 153 18.87 -3.44 31.54
CA PRO A 153 18.82 -2.15 32.22
C PRO A 153 19.05 -0.93 31.30
N ALA A 154 19.81 -1.10 30.20
CA ALA A 154 20.01 -0.02 29.23
C ALA A 154 18.70 0.42 28.54
N TRP A 155 17.64 -0.40 28.59
CA TRP A 155 16.35 -0.04 28.02
C TRP A 155 15.63 1.05 28.80
N TYR A 156 15.94 1.31 30.08
CA TYR A 156 15.31 2.41 30.83
C TYR A 156 15.44 3.75 30.10
N GLU A 157 16.62 4.05 29.57
CA GLU A 157 16.92 5.29 28.83
C GLU A 157 16.18 5.40 27.49
N ARG A 158 15.74 4.26 26.95
CA ARG A 158 15.04 4.21 25.66
C ARG A 158 13.57 4.59 25.74
N PHE A 159 13.00 4.70 26.94
CA PHE A 159 11.62 5.14 27.10
C PHE A 159 11.57 6.64 27.37
N ALA A 160 10.66 7.31 26.69
CA ALA A 160 10.22 8.66 26.98
C ALA A 160 8.85 8.55 27.67
N THR A 161 8.83 8.72 29.00
CA THR A 161 7.59 8.65 29.79
C THR A 161 6.81 9.96 29.78
N ALA A 162 7.38 11.02 29.22
CA ALA A 162 6.69 12.26 28.92
C ALA A 162 5.87 12.14 27.62
N ASN A 163 4.71 12.79 27.56
CA ASN A 163 3.83 12.82 26.39
C ASN A 163 3.43 11.43 25.87
N VAL A 164 3.23 10.47 26.77
CA VAL A 164 2.71 9.14 26.41
C VAL A 164 1.26 9.29 25.97
N VAL A 165 0.98 8.79 24.78
CA VAL A 165 -0.35 8.80 24.15
C VAL A 165 -1.21 7.68 24.75
N ASP A 166 -2.51 7.93 24.96
CA ASP A 166 -3.41 6.91 25.47
C ASP A 166 -3.60 5.75 24.47
N GLY A 167 -3.85 4.55 25.00
CA GLY A 167 -4.05 3.37 24.17
C GLY A 167 -5.23 3.49 23.19
N ALA A 168 -6.27 4.26 23.50
CA ALA A 168 -7.37 4.51 22.56
C ALA A 168 -6.93 5.38 21.38
N GLU A 169 -6.09 6.38 21.62
CA GLU A 169 -5.56 7.25 20.59
C GLU A 169 -4.54 6.51 19.70
N VAL A 170 -3.69 5.66 20.28
CA VAL A 170 -2.83 4.74 19.52
C VAL A 170 -3.65 3.85 18.58
N ARG A 171 -4.76 3.27 19.07
CA ARG A 171 -5.68 2.47 18.24
C ARG A 171 -6.33 3.30 17.14
N ALA A 172 -6.70 4.55 17.42
CA ALA A 172 -7.31 5.44 16.44
C ALA A 172 -6.34 5.74 15.28
N HIS A 173 -5.08 6.09 15.59
CA HIS A 173 -4.05 6.32 14.58
C HIS A 173 -3.74 5.05 13.77
N TYR A 174 -3.62 3.89 14.43
CA TYR A 174 -3.44 2.61 13.75
C TYR A 174 -4.60 2.31 12.80
N THR A 175 -5.84 2.45 13.27
CA THR A 175 -7.03 2.18 12.46
C THR A 175 -7.09 3.11 11.25
N ARG A 176 -6.76 4.40 11.44
CA ARG A 176 -6.69 5.36 10.34
C ARG A 176 -5.64 4.97 9.30
N LEU A 177 -4.45 4.55 9.74
CA LEU A 177 -3.38 4.07 8.85
C LEU A 177 -3.81 2.83 8.07
N MET A 178 -4.41 1.83 8.74
CA MET A 178 -4.87 0.62 8.08
C MET A 178 -6.01 0.88 7.07
N GLU A 179 -6.87 1.86 7.37
CA GLU A 179 -7.95 2.27 6.45
C GLU A 179 -7.39 2.90 5.17
N VAL A 180 -6.45 3.83 5.26
CA VAL A 180 -5.84 4.45 4.06
C VAL A 180 -4.99 3.44 3.28
N LEU A 181 -4.29 2.53 3.97
CA LEU A 181 -3.61 1.41 3.32
C LEU A 181 -4.60 0.53 2.54
N ARG A 182 -5.74 0.18 3.13
CA ARG A 182 -6.79 -0.61 2.46
C ARG A 182 -7.29 0.08 1.19
N VAL A 183 -7.60 1.37 1.26
CA VAL A 183 -8.03 2.15 0.09
C VAL A 183 -6.94 2.17 -0.99
N SER A 184 -5.67 2.31 -0.61
CA SER A 184 -4.55 2.29 -1.56
C SER A 184 -4.38 0.95 -2.30
N LEU A 185 -4.87 -0.15 -1.72
CA LEU A 185 -4.88 -1.49 -2.33
C LEU A 185 -6.05 -1.69 -3.32
N GLY A 186 -6.96 -0.72 -3.43
CA GLY A 186 -8.17 -0.82 -4.26
C GLY A 186 -9.32 -1.59 -3.61
N ALA A 187 -9.23 -1.90 -2.32
CA ALA A 187 -10.29 -2.53 -1.55
C ALA A 187 -11.27 -1.47 -1.02
N ASN A 188 -12.22 -1.06 -1.88
CA ASN A 188 -13.34 -0.21 -1.48
C ASN A 188 -14.47 -1.07 -0.91
N ARG A 189 -15.12 -0.58 0.15
CA ARG A 189 -16.36 -1.16 0.70
C ARG A 189 -17.56 -0.79 -0.15
#